data_AF-A0A0C3BZC5-F1
#
_entry.id   AF-A0A0C3BZC5-F1
#
_cell.length_a   1.000
_cell.length_b   1.000
_cell.length_c   1.000
_cell.angle_alpha   90.00
_cell.angle_beta   90.00
_cell.angle_gamma   90.00
#
_symmetry.space_group_name_H-M   'P 1'
#
loop_
_entity.id
_entity.type
_entity.pdbx_description
1 polymer ?
#
loop_
_entity_poly.entity_id
_entity_poly.type
_entity_poly.pdbx_seq_one_letter_code
_entity_poly.pdbx_strand_id
1 'polypeptide(L)'
;MSETKSTLIYDIIARVVELCCDGYHLLFQCSLVNWEFNRAASRVLYSRVAISPQFKAILDLRDTGSIPESSNFQSATLPQYASYVHSLEVRGFMTKRRTTLPETIAKGIVKFISLRRLVFAPITYHEDLFVQVLHHDILSNLRSLTDLTVNKSCMDEGVVQNLVAVNGLKRLTLFDPGRAILQLLPDWLRRLSPTLTELHLKNNCGSVTPGVLKSFTPHVENSLEAFTLGLSYSLTDNDVFTFLGGLSKLKSVHLSK
;
A
#
# COMPACT_ATOMS: atom_id res chain seq x y z
N MET A 1 9.87 -42.39 -7.58
CA MET A 1 9.75 -42.40 -6.10
C MET A 1 10.67 -41.40 -5.38
N SER A 2 11.72 -40.83 -6.00
CA SER A 2 12.55 -39.80 -5.35
C SER A 2 11.94 -38.38 -5.44
N GLU A 3 11.21 -38.09 -6.51
CA GLU A 3 10.67 -36.75 -6.80
C GLU A 3 9.60 -36.31 -5.78
N THR A 4 8.72 -37.23 -5.37
CA THR A 4 7.69 -36.98 -4.34
C THR A 4 8.26 -36.78 -2.93
N LYS A 5 9.46 -37.31 -2.64
CA LYS A 5 10.14 -37.04 -1.36
C LYS A 5 10.75 -35.65 -1.33
N SER A 6 11.32 -35.19 -2.45
CA SER A 6 11.91 -33.86 -2.57
C SER A 6 10.87 -32.75 -2.43
N THR A 7 9.70 -32.92 -3.03
CA THR A 7 8.60 -31.95 -2.92
C THR A 7 8.06 -31.85 -1.49
N LEU A 8 7.86 -32.99 -0.81
CA LEU A 8 7.41 -33.00 0.59
C LEU A 8 8.39 -32.28 1.52
N ILE A 9 9.70 -32.46 1.30
CA ILE A 9 10.75 -31.78 2.08
C ILE A 9 10.70 -30.27 1.83
N TYR A 10 10.58 -29.84 0.57
CA TYR A 10 10.45 -28.41 0.25
C TYR A 10 9.22 -27.78 0.87
N ASP A 11 8.06 -28.44 0.82
CA ASP A 11 6.81 -27.93 1.41
C ASP A 11 6.95 -27.73 2.92
N ILE A 12 7.60 -28.66 3.62
CA ILE A 12 7.89 -28.52 5.05
C ILE A 12 8.83 -27.33 5.29
N ILE A 13 9.92 -27.21 4.53
CA ILE A 13 10.87 -26.09 4.65
C ILE A 13 10.15 -24.76 4.41
N ALA A 14 9.33 -24.66 3.36
CA ALA A 14 8.57 -23.45 3.05
C ALA A 14 7.64 -23.05 4.20
N ARG A 15 6.94 -24.00 4.83
CA ARG A 15 6.09 -23.73 5.99
C ARG A 15 6.88 -23.30 7.22
N VAL A 16 8.01 -23.93 7.50
CA VAL A 16 8.88 -23.53 8.63
C VAL A 16 9.40 -22.11 8.42
N VAL A 17 9.86 -21.78 7.21
CA VAL A 17 10.35 -20.44 6.86
C VAL A 17 9.22 -19.40 6.91
N GLU A 18 8.00 -19.74 6.50
CA GLU A 18 6.83 -18.85 6.62
C GLU A 18 6.53 -18.49 8.09
N LEU A 19 6.77 -19.39 9.04
CA LEU A 19 6.64 -19.09 10.48
C LEU A 19 7.71 -18.11 11.00
N CYS A 20 8.81 -17.93 10.26
CA CYS A 20 9.89 -17.01 10.58
C CYS A 20 9.73 -15.62 9.93
N CYS A 21 8.55 -15.31 9.36
CA CYS A 21 8.33 -14.13 8.52
C CYS A 21 8.69 -12.78 9.15
N ASP A 22 8.67 -12.66 10.48
CA ASP A 22 8.97 -11.42 11.20
C ASP A 22 10.48 -11.19 11.42
N GLY A 23 11.32 -12.20 11.20
CA GLY A 23 12.76 -12.13 11.45
C GLY A 23 13.60 -12.05 10.18
N TYR A 24 13.84 -10.85 9.65
CA TYR A 24 14.66 -10.67 8.43
C TYR A 24 16.05 -11.33 8.57
N HIS A 25 16.71 -11.15 9.71
CA HIS A 25 18.01 -11.77 9.98
C HIS A 25 17.94 -13.31 10.00
N LEU A 26 16.90 -13.87 10.61
CA LEU A 26 16.69 -15.32 10.66
C LEU A 26 16.44 -15.89 9.26
N LEU A 27 15.58 -15.23 8.47
CA LEU A 27 15.32 -15.62 7.09
C LEU A 27 16.60 -15.51 6.22
N PHE A 28 17.42 -14.48 6.43
CA PHE A 28 18.71 -14.37 5.77
C PHE A 28 19.63 -15.54 6.14
N GLN A 29 19.74 -15.90 7.41
CA GLN A 29 20.52 -17.06 7.84
C GLN A 29 19.98 -18.38 7.25
N CYS A 30 18.66 -18.57 7.22
CA CYS A 30 18.03 -19.70 6.53
C CYS A 30 18.48 -19.75 5.06
N SER A 31 18.53 -18.60 4.38
CA SER A 31 18.91 -18.56 2.97
C SER A 31 20.34 -19.02 2.67
N LEU A 32 21.20 -19.12 3.71
CA LEU A 32 22.59 -19.57 3.59
C LEU A 32 22.78 -21.07 3.85
N VAL A 33 21.75 -21.79 4.33
CA VAL A 33 21.88 -23.21 4.73
C VAL A 33 22.12 -24.13 3.52
N ASN A 34 21.22 -24.09 2.54
CA ASN A 34 21.33 -24.82 1.28
C ASN A 34 20.39 -24.19 0.23
N TRP A 35 20.37 -24.75 -0.97
CA TRP A 35 19.60 -24.21 -2.09
C TRP A 35 18.06 -24.25 -1.88
N GLU A 36 17.52 -25.26 -1.20
CA GLU A 36 16.08 -25.36 -0.92
C GLU A 36 15.64 -24.32 0.12
N PHE A 37 16.42 -24.19 1.20
CA PHE A 37 16.22 -23.13 2.17
C PHE A 37 16.41 -21.75 1.54
N ASN A 38 17.40 -21.58 0.66
CA ASN A 38 17.59 -20.34 -0.08
C ASN A 38 16.35 -19.98 -0.90
N ARG A 39 15.81 -20.93 -1.65
CA ARG A 39 14.60 -20.74 -2.47
C ARG A 39 13.39 -20.39 -1.62
N ALA A 40 13.15 -21.12 -0.53
CA ALA A 40 12.04 -20.87 0.38
C ALA A 40 12.19 -19.53 1.12
N ALA A 41 13.37 -19.25 1.69
CA ALA A 41 13.66 -18.02 2.42
C ALA A 41 13.60 -16.79 1.53
N SER A 42 14.15 -16.85 0.31
CA SER A 42 14.11 -15.74 -0.65
C SER A 42 12.68 -15.34 -0.99
N ARG A 43 11.78 -16.31 -1.17
CA ARG A 43 10.35 -16.03 -1.41
C ARG A 43 9.73 -15.23 -0.27
N VAL A 44 10.05 -15.54 0.98
CA VAL A 44 9.53 -14.80 2.15
C VAL A 44 10.24 -13.45 2.32
N LEU A 45 11.57 -13.41 2.21
CA LEU A 45 12.40 -12.19 2.31
C LEU A 45 11.98 -11.10 1.31
N TYR A 46 11.69 -11.50 0.08
CA TYR A 46 11.32 -10.58 -1.00
C TYR A 46 9.80 -10.40 -1.14
N SER A 47 8.98 -11.10 -0.34
CA SER A 47 7.52 -10.94 -0.38
C SER A 47 7.08 -9.52 -0.05
N ARG A 48 7.87 -8.82 0.78
CA ARG A 48 7.65 -7.45 1.21
C ARG A 48 8.90 -6.61 0.96
N VAL A 49 8.70 -5.51 0.25
CA VAL A 49 9.73 -4.51 -0.02
C VAL A 49 9.36 -3.23 0.70
N ALA A 50 10.28 -2.69 1.48
CA ALA A 50 10.06 -1.45 2.23
C ALA A 50 11.17 -0.44 1.95
N ILE A 51 10.77 0.76 1.56
CA ILE A 51 11.61 1.97 1.50
C ILE A 51 11.12 2.85 2.66
N SER A 52 11.85 2.85 3.77
CA SER A 52 11.47 3.59 4.97
C SER A 52 12.70 4.18 5.67
N PRO A 53 13.29 5.27 5.12
CA PRO A 53 14.38 5.97 5.78
C PRO A 53 13.96 6.44 7.19
N GLN A 54 14.87 6.25 8.13
CA GLN A 54 14.72 6.74 9.50
C GLN A 54 14.89 8.26 9.55
N PHE A 55 14.35 8.88 10.60
CA PHE A 55 14.56 10.30 10.85
C PHE A 55 16.06 10.59 11.06
N LYS A 56 16.57 11.58 10.34
CA LYS A 56 17.91 12.14 10.57
C LYS A 56 17.74 13.61 10.96
N ALA A 57 18.18 13.95 12.17
CA ALA A 57 18.14 15.34 12.65
C ALA A 57 19.14 16.24 11.93
N ILE A 58 20.25 15.66 11.45
CA ILE A 58 21.31 16.39 10.76
C ILE A 58 21.00 16.37 9.26
N LEU A 59 20.96 17.56 8.67
CA LEU A 59 20.86 17.73 7.23
C LEU A 59 22.17 17.26 6.59
N ASP A 60 22.15 16.08 5.99
CA ASP A 60 23.26 15.64 5.14
C ASP A 60 23.11 16.27 3.75
N LEU A 61 23.97 17.24 3.44
CA LEU A 61 23.96 17.92 2.15
C LEU A 61 24.32 16.99 0.98
N ARG A 62 24.99 15.86 1.25
CA ARG A 62 25.38 14.86 0.25
C ARG A 62 24.29 13.82 0.01
N ASP A 63 23.24 13.82 0.83
CA ASP A 63 22.10 12.91 0.65
C ASP A 63 21.33 13.28 -0.62
N THR A 64 21.57 12.50 -1.67
CA THR A 64 20.87 12.57 -2.96
C THR A 64 19.50 11.90 -2.90
N GLY A 65 19.07 11.44 -1.72
CA GLY A 65 17.83 10.72 -1.49
C GLY A 65 17.75 9.41 -2.23
N SER A 66 18.88 8.69 -2.26
CA SER A 66 18.94 7.33 -2.75
C SER A 66 18.09 6.40 -1.88
N ILE A 67 17.83 5.21 -2.41
CA ILE A 67 17.18 4.15 -1.64
C ILE A 67 18.06 3.81 -0.42
N PRO A 68 17.51 3.74 0.79
CA PRO A 68 18.27 3.38 1.98
C PRO A 68 18.96 2.03 1.81
N GLU A 69 20.21 1.89 2.28
CA GLU A 69 20.95 0.61 2.24
C GLU A 69 20.24 -0.51 3.00
N SER A 70 19.42 -0.15 4.01
CA SER A 70 18.59 -1.09 4.75
C SER A 70 17.39 -1.62 3.94
N SER A 71 17.11 -1.06 2.77
CA SER A 71 16.02 -1.49 1.90
C SER A 71 16.47 -2.64 0.99
N ASN A 72 15.66 -3.69 0.92
CA ASN A 72 15.81 -4.78 -0.05
C ASN A 72 15.32 -4.41 -1.46
N PHE A 73 14.94 -3.15 -1.73
CA PHE A 73 14.31 -2.76 -2.99
C PHE A 73 15.19 -3.06 -4.20
N GLN A 74 16.46 -2.66 -4.19
CA GLN A 74 17.34 -2.85 -5.35
C GLN A 74 17.48 -4.33 -5.71
N SER A 75 17.73 -5.19 -4.72
CA SER A 75 17.81 -6.64 -4.95
C SER A 75 16.46 -7.24 -5.34
N ALA A 76 15.35 -6.77 -4.78
CA ALA A 76 14.01 -7.22 -5.18
C ALA A 76 13.69 -6.95 -6.67
N THR A 77 14.30 -5.93 -7.28
CA THR A 77 14.11 -5.65 -8.72
C THR A 77 14.88 -6.57 -9.67
N LEU A 78 15.66 -7.52 -9.14
CA LEU A 78 16.33 -8.54 -9.95
C LEU A 78 15.32 -9.54 -10.51
N PRO A 79 15.49 -10.05 -11.75
CA PRO A 79 14.51 -10.93 -12.40
C PRO A 79 14.11 -12.16 -11.57
N GLN A 80 15.05 -12.72 -10.83
CA GLN A 80 14.84 -13.90 -9.99
C GLN A 80 14.00 -13.66 -8.71
N TYR A 81 13.86 -12.40 -8.27
CA TYR A 81 13.15 -12.04 -7.03
C TYR A 81 11.90 -11.20 -7.28
N ALA A 82 11.83 -10.49 -8.41
CA ALA A 82 10.75 -9.57 -8.71
C ALA A 82 9.35 -10.23 -8.67
N SER A 83 9.24 -11.50 -9.07
CA SER A 83 7.99 -12.25 -9.03
C SER A 83 7.51 -12.61 -7.63
N TYR A 84 8.41 -12.58 -6.62
CA TYR A 84 8.06 -12.85 -5.22
C TYR A 84 7.46 -11.62 -4.53
N VAL A 85 7.66 -10.41 -5.07
CA VAL A 85 7.19 -9.18 -4.43
C VAL A 85 5.66 -9.10 -4.48
N HIS A 86 5.05 -9.11 -3.30
CA HIS A 86 3.60 -8.99 -3.12
C HIS A 86 3.19 -7.68 -2.46
N SER A 87 4.10 -7.05 -1.69
CA SER A 87 3.84 -5.80 -0.99
C SER A 87 4.99 -4.83 -1.16
N LEU A 88 4.70 -3.61 -1.60
CA LEU A 88 5.65 -2.50 -1.65
C LEU A 88 5.18 -1.38 -0.71
N GLU A 89 6.08 -0.92 0.16
CA GLU A 89 5.82 0.15 1.10
C GLU A 89 6.86 1.26 0.97
N VAL A 90 6.38 2.49 0.79
CA VAL A 90 7.17 3.73 0.74
C VAL A 90 6.69 4.59 1.91
N ARG A 91 7.47 4.65 2.97
CA ARG A 91 7.14 5.25 4.28
C ARG A 91 8.32 6.04 4.85
N GLY A 92 8.17 6.55 6.07
CA GLY A 92 9.27 7.19 6.79
C GLY A 92 9.61 8.58 6.28
N PHE A 93 10.83 9.04 6.56
CA PHE A 93 11.26 10.42 6.33
C PHE A 93 11.96 10.55 4.98
N MET A 94 11.20 10.69 3.89
CA MET A 94 11.78 10.89 2.57
C MET A 94 12.38 12.29 2.46
N THR A 95 13.39 12.40 1.60
CA THR A 95 14.01 13.67 1.25
C THR A 95 12.98 14.67 0.71
N LYS A 96 13.14 15.94 1.06
CA LYS A 96 12.37 17.05 0.51
C LYS A 96 13.03 17.65 -0.73
N ARG A 97 14.10 17.04 -1.25
CA ARG A 97 14.81 17.50 -2.45
C ARG A 97 14.34 16.72 -3.66
N ARG A 98 14.58 17.27 -4.85
CA ARG A 98 14.42 16.52 -6.10
C ARG A 98 15.47 15.43 -6.20
N THR A 99 15.06 14.23 -6.57
CA THR A 99 15.91 13.03 -6.62
C THR A 99 15.48 12.12 -7.76
N THR A 100 16.28 11.08 -8.03
CA THR A 100 15.94 10.01 -8.97
C THR A 100 15.10 8.90 -8.33
N LEU A 101 14.70 9.06 -7.07
CA LEU A 101 13.90 8.08 -6.34
C LEU A 101 12.54 7.81 -7.00
N PRO A 102 11.77 8.81 -7.48
CA PRO A 102 10.49 8.57 -8.15
C PRO A 102 10.63 7.64 -9.36
N GLU A 103 11.64 7.90 -10.19
CA GLU A 103 11.93 7.12 -11.40
C GLU A 103 12.37 5.70 -11.05
N THR A 104 13.20 5.56 -10.00
CA THR A 104 13.68 4.26 -9.54
C THR A 104 12.54 3.40 -8.98
N ILE A 105 11.63 4.01 -8.21
CA ILE A 105 10.42 3.35 -7.70
C ILE A 105 9.52 2.92 -8.86
N ALA A 106 9.24 3.84 -9.79
CA ALA A 106 8.43 3.59 -10.97
C ALA A 106 8.97 2.39 -11.79
N LYS A 107 10.27 2.40 -12.10
CA LYS A 107 10.95 1.30 -12.82
C LYS A 107 10.90 -0.03 -12.06
N GLY A 108 10.95 0.00 -10.73
CA GLY A 108 10.84 -1.21 -9.92
C GLY A 108 9.42 -1.79 -9.91
N ILE A 109 8.40 -0.94 -9.75
CA ILE A 109 7.00 -1.36 -9.70
C ILE A 109 6.58 -2.13 -10.96
N VAL A 110 7.02 -1.67 -12.14
CA VAL A 110 6.73 -2.36 -13.41
C VAL A 110 7.26 -3.80 -13.44
N LYS A 111 8.29 -4.12 -12.65
CA LYS A 111 8.84 -5.49 -12.55
C LYS A 111 8.08 -6.39 -11.58
N PHE A 112 7.30 -5.82 -10.66
CA PHE A 112 6.60 -6.57 -9.61
C PHE A 112 5.24 -7.08 -10.10
N ILE A 113 5.27 -8.10 -10.96
CA ILE A 113 4.06 -8.67 -11.60
C ILE A 113 3.02 -9.24 -10.61
N SER A 114 3.47 -9.64 -9.42
CA SER A 114 2.66 -10.26 -8.37
C SER A 114 2.27 -9.28 -7.26
N LEU A 115 2.42 -7.97 -7.48
CA LEU A 115 2.18 -6.94 -6.49
C LEU A 115 0.68 -6.86 -6.15
N ARG A 116 0.35 -7.09 -4.88
CA ARG A 116 -1.02 -7.07 -4.36
C ARG A 116 -1.28 -5.89 -3.44
N ARG A 117 -0.24 -5.41 -2.77
CA ARG A 117 -0.34 -4.33 -1.79
C ARG A 117 0.65 -3.21 -2.12
N LEU A 118 0.13 -1.99 -2.11
CA LEU A 118 0.91 -0.78 -2.33
C LEU A 118 0.63 0.22 -1.22
N VAL A 119 1.68 0.71 -0.58
CA VAL A 119 1.58 1.70 0.49
C VAL A 119 2.47 2.89 0.21
N PHE A 120 1.87 4.05 -0.04
CA PHE A 120 2.56 5.34 -0.18
C PHE A 120 2.13 6.26 0.96
N ALA A 121 2.87 6.22 2.06
CA ALA A 121 2.57 7.01 3.24
C ALA A 121 3.85 7.57 3.88
N PRO A 122 4.64 8.39 3.15
CA PRO A 122 5.80 9.05 3.74
C PRO A 122 5.38 10.14 4.73
N ILE A 123 6.21 10.37 5.73
CA ILE A 123 6.02 11.42 6.74
C ILE A 123 6.51 12.77 6.20
N THR A 124 7.70 12.77 5.60
CA THR A 124 8.26 13.90 4.85
C THR A 124 8.53 13.46 3.43
N TYR A 125 8.34 14.35 2.46
CA TYR A 125 8.53 14.05 1.03
C TYR A 125 8.67 15.33 0.22
N HIS A 126 9.19 15.20 -1.00
CA HIS A 126 9.12 16.20 -2.06
C HIS A 126 7.79 16.04 -2.83
N GLU A 127 7.16 17.13 -3.28
CA GLU A 127 5.87 17.13 -4.00
C GLU A 127 5.86 16.19 -5.23
N ASP A 128 6.94 16.18 -6.01
CA ASP A 128 7.09 15.32 -7.18
C ASP A 128 7.34 13.83 -6.88
N LEU A 129 7.41 13.39 -5.61
CA LEU A 129 7.84 12.04 -5.24
C LEU A 129 7.04 10.93 -5.95
N PHE A 130 5.73 11.16 -6.11
CA PHE A 130 4.82 10.17 -6.66
C PHE A 130 4.26 10.51 -8.04
N VAL A 131 4.64 11.64 -8.65
CA VAL A 131 4.14 12.05 -9.97
C VAL A 131 4.41 10.96 -11.02
N GLN A 132 5.64 10.47 -11.07
CA GLN A 132 6.04 9.42 -12.02
C GLN A 132 5.46 8.05 -11.64
N VAL A 133 5.41 7.74 -10.35
CA VAL A 133 4.93 6.44 -9.84
C VAL A 133 3.44 6.26 -10.05
N LEU A 134 2.68 7.34 -9.87
CA LEU A 134 1.23 7.35 -10.04
C LEU A 134 0.83 7.49 -11.51
N HIS A 135 1.77 7.65 -12.45
CA HIS A 135 1.42 7.78 -13.87
C HIS A 135 0.50 6.63 -14.31
N HIS A 136 -0.54 6.97 -15.08
CA HIS A 136 -1.62 6.05 -15.43
C HIS A 136 -1.10 4.72 -16.00
N ASP A 137 -0.05 4.77 -16.84
CA ASP A 137 0.54 3.60 -17.47
C ASP A 137 1.20 2.61 -16.50
N ILE A 138 1.59 3.05 -15.30
CA ILE A 138 2.19 2.16 -14.31
C ILE A 138 1.09 1.49 -13.49
N LEU A 139 0.21 2.30 -12.91
CA LEU A 139 -0.81 1.80 -11.99
C LEU A 139 -1.88 0.96 -12.67
N SER A 140 -2.31 1.33 -13.88
CA SER A 140 -3.31 0.56 -14.63
C SER A 140 -2.82 -0.84 -15.03
N ASN A 141 -1.50 -1.04 -15.09
CA ASN A 141 -0.89 -2.33 -15.39
C ASN A 141 -0.79 -3.27 -14.17
N LEU A 142 -1.07 -2.79 -12.96
CA LEU A 142 -1.02 -3.60 -11.74
C LEU A 142 -2.31 -4.42 -11.54
N ARG A 143 -2.53 -5.40 -12.41
CA ARG A 143 -3.75 -6.23 -12.42
C ARG A 143 -4.00 -7.03 -11.14
N SER A 144 -2.95 -7.31 -10.38
CA SER A 144 -3.01 -8.07 -9.13
C SER A 144 -3.22 -7.18 -7.89
N LEU A 145 -3.24 -5.85 -8.05
CA LEU A 145 -3.32 -4.90 -6.94
C LEU A 145 -4.70 -4.94 -6.30
N THR A 146 -4.76 -5.32 -5.02
CA THR A 146 -6.00 -5.40 -4.24
C THR A 146 -6.02 -4.41 -3.08
N ASP A 147 -4.87 -4.01 -2.57
CA ASP A 147 -4.73 -3.20 -1.37
C ASP A 147 -3.93 -1.93 -1.67
N LEU A 148 -4.59 -0.78 -1.60
CA LEU A 148 -3.97 0.52 -1.80
C LEU A 148 -4.07 1.35 -0.53
N THR A 149 -2.93 1.83 -0.05
CA THR A 149 -2.85 2.78 1.05
C THR A 149 -2.07 4.00 0.59
N VAL A 150 -2.69 5.17 0.67
CA VAL A 150 -2.04 6.43 0.33
C VAL A 150 -2.28 7.47 1.42
N ASN A 151 -1.39 8.46 1.53
CA ASN A 151 -1.64 9.66 2.32
C ASN A 151 -1.69 10.91 1.41
N LYS A 152 -1.76 12.09 2.03
CA LYS A 152 -1.78 13.38 1.35
C LYS A 152 -0.73 13.55 0.23
N SER A 153 0.43 12.88 0.27
CA SER A 153 1.46 12.97 -0.78
C SER A 153 1.02 12.47 -2.16
N CYS A 154 -0.09 11.74 -2.22
CA CYS A 154 -0.64 11.19 -3.47
C CYS A 154 -2.01 11.79 -3.82
N MET A 155 -2.52 12.74 -3.04
CA MET A 155 -3.90 13.22 -3.12
C MET A 155 -3.99 14.69 -3.56
N ASP A 156 -2.87 15.30 -3.92
CA ASP A 156 -2.83 16.67 -4.43
C ASP A 156 -3.41 16.75 -5.84
N GLU A 157 -3.93 17.93 -6.22
CA GLU A 157 -4.68 18.15 -7.46
C GLU A 157 -3.93 17.71 -8.73
N GLY A 158 -2.60 17.82 -8.74
CA GLY A 158 -1.77 17.45 -9.89
C GLY A 158 -1.66 15.94 -10.16
N VAL A 159 -1.92 15.08 -9.16
CA VAL A 159 -1.69 13.62 -9.28
C VAL A 159 -2.91 12.78 -8.95
N VAL A 160 -3.91 13.36 -8.28
CA VAL A 160 -5.09 12.64 -7.78
C VAL A 160 -5.88 11.95 -8.90
N GLN A 161 -5.92 12.53 -10.11
CA GLN A 161 -6.60 11.93 -11.27
C GLN A 161 -6.00 10.59 -11.67
N ASN A 162 -4.67 10.45 -11.58
CA ASN A 162 -4.02 9.19 -11.91
C ASN A 162 -4.23 8.16 -10.79
N LEU A 163 -4.28 8.61 -9.54
CA LEU A 163 -4.59 7.76 -8.39
C LEU A 163 -5.98 7.11 -8.51
N VAL A 164 -7.01 7.91 -8.85
CA VAL A 164 -8.40 7.41 -8.96
C VAL A 164 -8.62 6.51 -10.18
N ALA A 165 -7.67 6.41 -11.10
CA ALA A 165 -7.74 5.50 -12.24
C ALA A 165 -7.53 4.02 -11.85
N VAL A 166 -7.02 3.75 -10.64
CA VAL A 166 -6.83 2.39 -10.14
C VAL A 166 -8.18 1.71 -9.92
N ASN A 167 -8.33 0.47 -10.41
CA ASN A 167 -9.56 -0.32 -10.27
C ASN A 167 -9.26 -1.68 -9.61
N GLY A 168 -10.32 -2.46 -9.31
CA GLY A 168 -10.17 -3.83 -8.79
C GLY A 168 -9.71 -3.93 -7.34
N LEU A 169 -9.65 -2.81 -6.61
CA LEU A 169 -9.24 -2.79 -5.21
C LEU A 169 -10.28 -3.48 -4.33
N LYS A 170 -9.78 -4.25 -3.35
CA LYS A 170 -10.55 -4.81 -2.23
C LYS A 170 -10.46 -3.92 -0.99
N ARG A 171 -9.30 -3.30 -0.76
CA ARG A 171 -9.03 -2.41 0.36
C ARG A 171 -8.48 -1.08 -0.13
N LEU A 172 -9.14 0.00 0.26
CA LEU A 172 -8.67 1.37 0.05
C LEU A 172 -8.46 2.06 1.40
N THR A 173 -7.25 2.56 1.65
CA THR A 173 -6.93 3.35 2.83
C THR A 173 -6.41 4.72 2.42
N LEU A 174 -7.09 5.78 2.86
CA LEU A 174 -6.71 7.17 2.66
C LEU A 174 -6.35 7.78 4.02
N PHE A 175 -5.10 8.18 4.20
CA PHE A 175 -4.63 8.94 5.36
C PHE A 175 -4.70 10.43 5.07
N ASP A 176 -5.29 11.17 6.00
CA ASP A 176 -5.44 12.63 5.91
C ASP A 176 -6.11 13.10 4.60
N PRO A 177 -7.28 12.53 4.20
CA PRO A 177 -7.89 12.82 2.91
C PRO A 177 -8.34 14.29 2.82
N GLY A 178 -7.74 15.02 1.86
CA GLY A 178 -8.09 16.40 1.54
C GLY A 178 -9.27 16.53 0.57
N ARG A 179 -9.68 17.77 0.30
CA ARG A 179 -10.81 18.08 -0.59
C ARG A 179 -10.66 17.49 -2.00
N ALA A 180 -9.46 17.56 -2.58
CA ALA A 180 -9.20 17.12 -3.97
C ALA A 180 -9.57 15.65 -4.18
N ILE A 181 -9.13 14.75 -3.30
CA ILE A 181 -9.50 13.33 -3.39
C ILE A 181 -10.97 13.09 -3.04
N LEU A 182 -11.51 13.78 -2.02
CA LEU A 182 -12.89 13.57 -1.57
C LEU A 182 -13.93 13.99 -2.62
N GLN A 183 -13.60 14.93 -3.50
CA GLN A 183 -14.46 15.30 -4.64
C GLN A 183 -14.54 14.21 -5.71
N LEU A 184 -13.45 13.46 -5.93
CA LEU A 184 -13.38 12.39 -6.93
C LEU A 184 -13.74 11.01 -6.38
N LEU A 185 -13.73 10.87 -5.05
CA LEU A 185 -13.93 9.61 -4.36
C LEU A 185 -15.29 8.96 -4.67
N PRO A 186 -16.44 9.66 -4.77
CA PRO A 186 -17.71 9.02 -5.12
C PRO A 186 -17.67 8.29 -6.47
N ASP A 187 -17.13 8.94 -7.51
CA ASP A 187 -16.95 8.33 -8.82
C ASP A 187 -15.98 7.16 -8.81
N TRP A 188 -14.93 7.27 -7.98
CA TRP A 188 -13.99 6.19 -7.79
C TRP A 188 -14.62 4.99 -7.08
N LEU A 189 -15.37 5.23 -5.99
CA LEU A 189 -16.12 4.21 -5.26
C LEU A 189 -17.16 3.52 -6.15
N ARG A 190 -17.83 4.26 -7.05
CA ARG A 190 -18.73 3.67 -8.04
C ARG A 190 -18.03 2.61 -8.90
N ARG A 191 -16.83 2.92 -9.41
CA ARG A 191 -16.02 1.96 -10.19
C ARG A 191 -15.50 0.79 -9.35
N LEU A 192 -15.16 1.06 -8.09
CA LEU A 192 -14.64 0.07 -7.16
C LEU A 192 -15.73 -0.79 -6.50
N SER A 193 -17.00 -0.39 -6.57
CA SER A 193 -18.14 -1.07 -5.93
C SER A 193 -18.22 -2.59 -6.15
N PRO A 194 -17.82 -3.18 -7.30
CA PRO A 194 -17.88 -4.63 -7.48
C PRO A 194 -16.83 -5.41 -6.66
N THR A 195 -15.73 -4.77 -6.26
CA THR A 195 -14.58 -5.46 -5.62
C THR A 195 -14.25 -4.93 -4.24
N LEU A 196 -14.58 -3.68 -3.94
CA LEU A 196 -14.18 -3.01 -2.70
C LEU A 196 -15.01 -3.51 -1.53
N THR A 197 -14.32 -4.09 -0.56
CA THR A 197 -14.90 -4.60 0.69
C THR A 197 -14.47 -3.78 1.90
N GLU A 198 -13.39 -3.00 1.79
CA GLU A 198 -12.85 -2.23 2.91
C GLU A 198 -12.50 -0.80 2.49
N LEU A 199 -13.08 0.19 3.19
CA LEU A 199 -12.78 1.60 3.01
C LEU A 199 -12.34 2.21 4.34
N HIS A 200 -11.14 2.77 4.36
CA HIS A 200 -10.59 3.37 5.57
C HIS A 200 -10.16 4.82 5.31
N LEU A 201 -10.86 5.75 5.94
CA LEU A 201 -10.46 7.15 6.04
C LEU A 201 -9.80 7.32 7.41
N LYS A 202 -8.50 7.58 7.46
CA LYS A 202 -7.70 7.55 8.70
C LYS A 202 -7.07 8.90 9.02
N ASN A 203 -6.75 9.09 10.29
CA ASN A 203 -6.12 10.28 10.86
C ASN A 203 -7.01 11.53 10.71
N ASN A 204 -6.54 12.63 10.12
CA ASN A 204 -7.33 13.85 9.99
C ASN A 204 -8.32 13.77 8.82
N CYS A 205 -9.59 13.55 9.15
CA CYS A 205 -10.71 13.52 8.21
C CYS A 205 -11.55 14.80 8.27
N GLY A 206 -10.98 15.94 8.67
CA GLY A 206 -11.73 17.20 8.85
C GLY A 206 -12.41 17.75 7.59
N SER A 207 -12.04 17.27 6.40
CA SER A 207 -12.72 17.60 5.14
C SER A 207 -13.92 16.69 4.82
N VAL A 208 -14.14 15.64 5.61
CA VAL A 208 -15.28 14.72 5.45
C VAL A 208 -16.50 15.35 6.13
N THR A 209 -17.42 15.87 5.32
CA THR A 209 -18.68 16.46 5.77
C THR A 209 -19.84 15.46 5.64
N PRO A 210 -21.03 15.75 6.21
CA PRO A 210 -22.19 14.88 6.04
C PRO A 210 -22.56 14.66 4.57
N GLY A 211 -22.40 15.68 3.72
CA GLY A 211 -22.64 15.58 2.29
C GLY A 211 -21.66 14.63 1.58
N VAL A 212 -20.40 14.59 2.04
CA VAL A 212 -19.39 13.65 1.53
C VAL A 212 -19.73 12.21 1.92
N LEU A 213 -20.17 11.94 3.16
CA LEU A 213 -20.61 10.59 3.52
C LEU A 213 -21.84 10.15 2.73
N LYS A 214 -22.83 11.03 2.57
CA LYS A 214 -24.04 10.77 1.78
C LYS A 214 -23.74 10.44 0.32
N SER A 215 -22.70 11.06 -0.27
CA SER A 215 -22.32 10.75 -1.65
C SER A 215 -21.60 9.41 -1.80
N PHE A 216 -21.10 8.82 -0.71
CA PHE A 216 -20.51 7.48 -0.74
C PHE A 216 -21.59 6.40 -0.72
N THR A 217 -22.65 6.57 0.09
CA THR A 217 -23.66 5.54 0.38
C THR A 217 -24.11 4.73 -0.84
N PRO A 218 -24.52 5.34 -1.97
CA PRO A 218 -25.03 4.59 -3.13
C PRO A 218 -24.03 3.61 -3.75
N HIS A 219 -22.74 3.76 -3.43
CA HIS A 219 -21.66 3.00 -4.03
C HIS A 219 -21.08 1.94 -3.08
N VAL A 220 -21.46 1.98 -1.80
CA VAL A 220 -20.83 1.16 -0.75
C VAL A 220 -21.80 0.40 0.14
N GLU A 221 -23.09 0.77 0.13
CA GLU A 221 -24.15 0.19 0.99
C GLU A 221 -24.23 -1.34 0.96
N ASN A 222 -23.91 -1.96 -0.18
CA ASN A 222 -24.08 -3.39 -0.43
C ASN A 222 -22.75 -4.16 -0.56
N SER A 223 -21.61 -3.50 -0.37
CA SER A 223 -20.28 -4.08 -0.61
C SER A 223 -19.32 -3.97 0.57
N LEU A 224 -19.38 -2.89 1.35
CA LEU A 224 -18.42 -2.68 2.44
C LEU A 224 -18.68 -3.62 3.63
N GLU A 225 -17.62 -4.33 4.00
CA GLU A 225 -17.55 -5.17 5.20
C GLU A 225 -16.75 -4.51 6.33
N ALA A 226 -15.79 -3.64 6.00
CA ALA A 226 -15.04 -2.88 6.98
C ALA A 226 -15.00 -1.38 6.64
N PHE A 227 -15.24 -0.55 7.65
CA PHE A 227 -15.15 0.89 7.53
C PHE A 227 -14.31 1.49 8.65
N THR A 228 -13.53 2.51 8.33
CA THR A 228 -12.84 3.33 9.33
C THR A 228 -13.02 4.80 9.03
N LEU A 229 -13.30 5.57 10.08
CA LEU A 229 -13.37 7.02 10.02
C LEU A 229 -12.46 7.62 11.09
N GLY A 230 -11.52 8.44 10.64
CA GLY A 230 -10.66 9.25 11.48
C GLY A 230 -11.39 10.46 12.06
N LEU A 231 -10.63 11.38 12.62
CA LEU A 231 -11.16 12.58 13.27
C LEU A 231 -11.80 13.52 12.25
N SER A 232 -13.11 13.75 12.36
CA SER A 232 -13.81 14.80 11.61
C SER A 232 -14.57 15.71 12.57
N TYR A 233 -14.31 17.02 12.48
CA TYR A 233 -14.97 18.03 13.29
C TYR A 233 -16.30 18.51 12.71
N SER A 234 -16.64 18.06 11.49
CA SER A 234 -17.84 18.50 10.75
C SER A 234 -18.97 17.47 10.78
N LEU A 235 -18.75 16.31 11.40
CA LEU A 235 -19.74 15.25 11.50
C LEU A 235 -20.32 15.21 12.90
N THR A 236 -21.64 15.09 12.99
CA THR A 236 -22.30 14.70 14.23
C THR A 236 -22.36 13.18 14.33
N ASP A 237 -22.56 12.66 15.55
CA ASP A 237 -22.82 11.24 15.77
C ASP A 237 -23.97 10.74 14.88
N ASN A 238 -25.03 11.55 14.74
CA ASN A 238 -26.18 11.19 13.92
C ASN A 238 -25.81 11.04 12.43
N ASP A 239 -24.95 11.89 11.89
CA ASP A 239 -24.48 11.77 10.51
C ASP A 239 -23.71 10.46 10.29
N VAL A 240 -22.81 10.13 11.23
CA VAL A 240 -22.01 8.91 11.19
C VAL A 240 -22.91 7.68 11.30
N PHE A 241 -23.78 7.60 12.31
CA PHE A 241 -24.63 6.44 12.50
C PHE A 241 -25.69 6.27 11.42
N THR A 242 -26.18 7.36 10.82
CA THR A 242 -27.06 7.28 9.64
C THR A 242 -26.32 6.65 8.46
N PHE A 243 -25.07 7.05 8.21
CA PHE A 243 -24.26 6.45 7.17
C PHE A 243 -23.97 4.97 7.45
N LEU A 244 -23.52 4.62 8.65
CA LEU A 244 -23.22 3.24 9.04
C LEU A 244 -24.45 2.33 8.98
N GLY A 245 -25.62 2.84 9.36
CA GLY A 245 -26.88 2.11 9.29
C GLY A 245 -27.30 1.74 7.86
N GLY A 246 -26.77 2.43 6.84
CA GLY A 246 -26.98 2.07 5.43
C GLY A 246 -26.06 0.96 4.92
N LEU A 247 -25.03 0.55 5.67
CA LEU A 247 -24.05 -0.44 5.21
C LEU A 247 -24.50 -1.86 5.63
N SER A 248 -25.26 -2.53 4.77
CA SER A 248 -25.91 -3.82 5.07
C SER A 248 -24.96 -4.99 5.35
N LYS A 249 -23.71 -4.92 4.85
CA LYS A 249 -22.69 -5.97 5.00
C LYS A 249 -21.60 -5.65 6.01
N LEU A 250 -21.75 -4.55 6.75
CA LEU A 250 -20.72 -4.06 7.65
C LEU A 250 -20.50 -5.03 8.83
N LYS A 251 -19.26 -5.52 8.96
CA LYS A 251 -18.82 -6.45 10.02
C LYS A 251 -17.85 -5.78 11.00
N SER A 252 -17.09 -4.80 10.52
CA SER A 252 -16.05 -4.14 11.32
C SER A 252 -16.10 -2.63 11.16
N VAL A 253 -16.11 -1.92 12.28
CA VAL A 253 -16.08 -0.45 12.32
C VAL A 253 -14.98 0.01 13.27
N HIS A 254 -14.24 1.02 12.85
CA HIS A 254 -13.32 1.76 13.72
C HIS A 254 -13.57 3.25 13.59
N LEU A 255 -13.90 3.91 14.71
CA LEU A 255 -14.12 5.35 14.79
C LEU A 255 -13.06 5.94 15.72
N SER A 256 -12.31 6.91 15.24
CA SER A 256 -11.43 7.70 16.09
C SER A 256 -12.24 8.59 17.02
N LYS A 257 -11.88 8.60 18.30
CA LYS A 257 -12.37 9.57 19.30
C LYS A 257 -11.56 10.85 19.22
#